data_AF-A0ABD3PLY3-F1
#
_entry.id   AF-A0ABD3PLY3-F1
#
_cell.length_a   1.000
_cell.length_b   1.000
_cell.length_c   1.000
_cell.angle_alpha   90.00
_cell.angle_beta   90.00
_cell.angle_gamma   90.00
#
_symmetry.space_group_name_H-M   'P 1'
#
loop_
_entity.id
_entity.type
_entity.pdbx_description
1 polymer ?
#
loop_
_entity_poly.entity_id
_entity_poly.type
_entity_poly.pdbx_seq_one_letter_code
_entity_poly.pdbx_strand_id
1 'polypeptide(L)'
;MNQSTKQVVVCTIVLIVLFGTYYNSRQITRLKPLLSDHDLPSTSGRAKSRNGRKNGGISNSKEFMRRHRASCLKARKNTVPPSLFGKLPRPFINLGFPKMGTSSLHAFFECGGYKSHHFACGKDAITKRKISCAKCISNSISASKPPLALCEEADMYAQMDNGTFFPQTELLHQLHEGYPQATFFLTFRNMTKWYHSLSHWPPRPRGPHMDERLQKLDITGFPKGKGKNEEEFTEWYCNHVLRVRELIENSDHHLIEVDIEDESTAQSMGDLFGISQGCWGHANVNLNIHPDANTSEVQVSKRQVKLLKRTQDDEVSSNEDQNSKDEYAYEEYNDLDEGYGAYDGGIKEEQKYDKGIQFSASCFSARNDTVAPSMYHKLPRPFINLGFPKMGTTSLQAFFKCGGYTSYHYTCGNPKRLCSDCIQESVRRGLPPLGRCNEADVYTQLDNGRYFPQIELLEEFFKGYPQATFFLTFRNMENWYQSLSNWPPNRTKHYPLTKRFLGTNITGLPKDLGNDISAFSTWHCNHVKRVRSLISNYPSHSLVEIDIEDPTVGDYLAKVFGIGKSCLGRKNVHAQQLQPDRFLTQNIPQNYMVGSQSFR
;
A
#
# COMPACT_ATOMS: atom_id res chain seq x y z
N MET A 1 84.46 29.51 -1.54
CA MET A 1 84.27 29.68 -3.00
C MET A 1 83.11 28.81 -3.45
N ASN A 2 82.10 29.44 -4.06
CA ASN A 2 81.02 28.96 -4.93
C ASN A 2 80.03 27.84 -4.52
N GLN A 3 78.76 28.29 -4.40
CA GLN A 3 77.49 27.78 -4.98
C GLN A 3 77.10 26.30 -4.72
N SER A 4 76.08 26.04 -3.89
CA SER A 4 74.63 25.97 -4.22
C SER A 4 74.24 24.80 -5.13
N THR A 5 73.46 23.84 -4.60
CA THR A 5 72.00 23.62 -4.84
C THR A 5 71.61 22.11 -4.80
N LYS A 6 70.45 21.83 -4.17
CA LYS A 6 69.53 20.65 -4.25
C LYS A 6 69.92 19.41 -3.42
N GLN A 7 69.04 18.67 -2.73
CA GLN A 7 67.59 18.71 -2.45
C GLN A 7 67.27 17.66 -1.33
N VAL A 8 66.27 17.95 -0.47
CA VAL A 8 65.17 17.07 0.06
C VAL A 8 65.57 15.74 0.77
N VAL A 9 65.52 15.59 2.12
CA VAL A 9 64.40 15.41 3.10
C VAL A 9 63.93 13.93 3.30
N VAL A 10 64.17 13.45 4.55
CA VAL A 10 63.39 12.49 5.40
C VAL A 10 63.47 10.98 5.10
N CYS A 11 64.03 10.19 6.02
CA CYS A 11 63.29 9.41 7.04
C CYS A 11 64.25 8.50 7.85
N THR A 12 64.23 8.60 9.18
CA THR A 12 64.95 7.73 10.11
C THR A 12 64.02 6.65 10.68
N ILE A 13 64.64 5.50 10.92
CA ILE A 13 64.12 4.16 11.19
C ILE A 13 64.09 3.88 12.71
N VAL A 14 63.00 3.26 13.18
CA VAL A 14 62.90 2.15 14.18
C VAL A 14 63.03 2.39 15.70
N LEU A 15 62.01 1.85 16.42
CA LEU A 15 61.97 1.03 17.68
C LEU A 15 60.64 1.36 18.41
N ILE A 16 59.74 0.45 18.81
CA ILE A 16 59.86 -0.77 19.63
C ILE A 16 58.65 -1.71 19.38
N VAL A 17 58.92 -3.01 19.46
CA VAL A 17 58.04 -4.17 19.30
C VAL A 17 57.36 -4.58 20.62
N LEU A 18 56.05 -4.85 20.51
CA LEU A 18 55.20 -5.88 21.14
C LEU A 18 55.60 -6.56 22.47
N PHE A 19 54.71 -6.48 23.45
CA PHE A 19 54.17 -7.56 24.32
C PHE A 19 52.77 -7.06 24.78
N GLY A 20 51.66 -7.78 24.88
CA GLY A 20 51.43 -9.23 24.98
C GLY A 20 50.39 -9.46 26.08
N THR A 21 49.11 -9.58 25.66
CA THR A 21 48.00 -10.41 26.21
C THR A 21 47.61 -10.44 27.70
N TYR A 22 46.33 -10.83 27.91
CA TYR A 22 45.64 -11.27 29.13
C TYR A 22 45.03 -10.20 30.07
N TYR A 23 43.69 -10.08 30.04
CA TYR A 23 42.86 -10.25 31.25
C TYR A 23 41.38 -10.51 30.88
N ASN A 24 40.82 -11.53 31.53
CA ASN A 24 39.42 -11.95 31.44
C ASN A 24 38.73 -11.64 32.78
N SER A 25 37.45 -11.23 32.70
CA SER A 25 36.38 -11.38 33.72
C SER A 25 36.54 -10.70 35.09
N ARG A 26 35.72 -9.68 35.39
CA ARG A 26 34.46 -9.79 36.17
C ARG A 26 33.98 -8.44 36.76
N GLN A 27 32.65 -8.28 36.77
CA GLN A 27 31.82 -7.52 37.73
C GLN A 27 31.73 -5.99 37.59
N ILE A 28 30.74 -5.52 36.80
CA ILE A 28 29.96 -4.31 37.17
C ILE A 28 28.47 -4.61 36.93
N THR A 29 27.73 -4.53 38.03
CA THR A 29 26.27 -4.52 38.18
C THR A 29 25.56 -3.59 37.18
N ARG A 30 24.55 -4.11 36.46
CA ARG A 30 23.58 -3.29 35.74
C ARG A 30 22.19 -3.35 36.41
N LEU A 31 21.86 -2.18 36.94
CA LEU A 31 20.56 -1.60 37.26
C LEU A 31 19.34 -2.23 36.56
N LYS A 32 18.33 -2.56 37.37
CA LYS A 32 16.94 -2.78 36.97
C LYS A 32 16.31 -1.45 36.52
N PRO A 33 15.45 -1.43 35.49
CA PRO A 33 14.63 -0.24 35.21
C PRO A 33 13.50 -0.15 36.25
N LEU A 34 13.46 0.98 36.95
CA LEU A 34 12.30 1.46 37.70
C LEU A 34 11.24 1.91 36.69
N LEU A 35 10.14 1.15 36.58
CA LEU A 35 8.87 1.65 36.09
C LEU A 35 8.04 1.98 37.32
N SER A 36 7.75 3.27 37.50
CA SER A 36 6.84 3.80 38.51
C SER A 36 5.42 3.71 38.00
N ASP A 37 4.63 2.84 38.62
CA ASP A 37 3.17 2.89 38.55
C ASP A 37 2.68 4.14 39.28
N HIS A 38 1.91 4.98 38.59
CA HIS A 38 1.11 6.03 39.22
C HIS A 38 -0.21 5.44 39.68
N ASP A 39 -0.34 5.24 40.99
CA ASP A 39 -1.57 4.89 41.68
C ASP A 39 -2.61 6.03 41.63
N LEU A 40 -3.83 5.70 41.22
CA LEU A 40 -5.06 6.44 41.58
C LEU A 40 -5.64 5.86 42.89
N PRO A 41 -6.21 6.70 43.78
CA PRO A 41 -6.42 6.32 45.16
C PRO A 41 -7.68 5.46 45.37
N SER A 42 -7.47 4.28 45.96
CA SER A 42 -8.51 3.42 46.52
C SER A 42 -8.93 3.92 47.90
N THR A 43 -10.14 4.46 48.00
CA THR A 43 -10.88 4.56 49.26
C THR A 43 -11.77 3.31 49.41
N SER A 44 -11.53 2.46 50.40
CA SER A 44 -12.64 1.89 51.19
C SER A 44 -12.13 1.15 52.43
N GLY A 45 -12.81 1.46 53.53
CA GLY A 45 -12.54 0.96 54.86
C GLY A 45 -12.85 -0.52 55.02
N ARG A 46 -12.13 -1.06 55.98
CA ARG A 46 -12.17 -2.43 56.49
C ARG A 46 -13.49 -2.69 57.23
N ALA A 47 -14.36 -3.51 56.66
CA ALA A 47 -15.43 -4.18 57.39
C ALA A 47 -15.29 -5.71 57.22
N LYS A 48 -15.07 -6.38 58.34
CA LYS A 48 -15.04 -7.85 58.46
C LYS A 48 -16.45 -8.40 58.21
N SER A 49 -16.60 -9.35 57.30
CA SER A 49 -17.66 -10.36 57.40
C SER A 49 -17.18 -11.70 56.83
N ARG A 50 -17.16 -12.69 57.71
CA ARG A 50 -17.05 -14.12 57.41
C ARG A 50 -18.40 -14.60 56.91
N ASN A 51 -18.47 -15.19 55.71
CA ASN A 51 -19.02 -16.53 55.49
C ASN A 51 -19.06 -16.88 54.00
N GLY A 52 -18.66 -18.12 53.70
CA GLY A 52 -18.44 -18.61 52.35
C GLY A 52 -19.67 -18.61 51.45
N ARG A 53 -19.43 -18.37 50.16
CA ARG A 53 -20.34 -18.79 49.10
C ARG A 53 -19.54 -19.22 47.87
N LYS A 54 -19.90 -20.41 47.41
CA LYS A 54 -19.30 -21.21 46.35
C LYS A 54 -19.41 -20.53 44.98
N ASN A 55 -18.40 -20.75 44.14
CA ASN A 55 -18.40 -20.81 42.66
C ASN A 55 -19.71 -20.41 41.97
N GLY A 56 -19.79 -19.15 41.53
CA GLY A 56 -20.87 -18.61 40.68
C GLY A 56 -20.37 -17.65 39.59
N GLY A 57 -19.12 -17.83 39.11
CA GLY A 57 -18.41 -16.81 38.33
C GLY A 57 -18.51 -16.88 36.80
N ILE A 58 -19.11 -17.90 36.21
CA ILE A 58 -19.10 -18.08 34.73
C ILE A 58 -20.49 -17.91 34.08
N SER A 59 -21.60 -18.14 34.79
CA SER A 59 -22.94 -17.96 34.20
C SER A 59 -23.30 -16.49 33.96
N ASN A 60 -22.74 -15.56 34.75
CA ASN A 60 -23.04 -14.13 34.65
C ASN A 60 -22.42 -13.47 33.40
N SER A 61 -21.27 -13.95 32.90
CA SER A 61 -20.63 -13.36 31.72
C SER A 61 -21.41 -13.64 30.43
N LYS A 62 -21.94 -14.86 30.26
CA LYS A 62 -22.78 -15.20 29.11
C LYS A 62 -24.11 -14.44 29.10
N GLU A 63 -24.74 -14.29 30.28
CA GLU A 63 -25.99 -13.54 30.37
C GLU A 63 -25.77 -12.02 30.20
N PHE A 64 -24.67 -11.49 30.76
CA PHE A 64 -24.24 -10.11 30.53
C PHE A 64 -24.01 -9.85 29.03
N MET A 65 -23.25 -10.70 28.34
CA MET A 65 -23.04 -10.61 26.90
C MET A 65 -24.35 -10.74 26.11
N ARG A 66 -25.28 -11.60 26.54
CA ARG A 66 -26.58 -11.78 25.87
C ARG A 66 -27.46 -10.52 25.98
N ARG A 67 -27.47 -9.85 27.12
CA ARG A 67 -28.22 -8.58 27.30
C ARG A 67 -27.61 -7.44 26.49
N HIS A 68 -26.27 -7.34 26.45
CA HIS A 68 -25.58 -6.31 25.66
C HIS A 68 -25.75 -6.54 24.15
N ARG A 69 -25.71 -7.81 23.70
CA ARG A 69 -25.94 -8.20 22.30
C ARG A 69 -27.27 -7.71 21.75
N ALA A 70 -28.36 -7.72 22.53
CA ALA A 70 -29.65 -7.22 22.05
C ALA A 70 -29.65 -5.70 21.83
N SER A 71 -28.92 -4.95 22.66
CA SER A 71 -28.91 -3.48 22.61
C SER A 71 -28.01 -2.89 21.52
N CYS A 72 -26.90 -3.56 21.18
CA CYS A 72 -25.94 -3.10 20.17
C CYS A 72 -26.39 -3.35 18.73
N LEU A 73 -27.43 -4.15 18.52
CA LEU A 73 -27.97 -4.49 17.19
C LEU A 73 -29.21 -3.68 16.82
N LYS A 74 -29.57 -2.69 17.64
CA LYS A 74 -30.73 -1.82 17.42
C LYS A 74 -30.29 -0.36 17.50
N ALA A 75 -30.68 0.43 16.52
CA ALA A 75 -30.49 1.87 16.53
C ALA A 75 -31.25 2.51 17.70
N ARG A 76 -30.58 3.41 18.42
CA ARG A 76 -31.23 4.30 19.39
C ARG A 76 -32.00 5.38 18.65
N LYS A 77 -33.29 5.52 18.96
CA LYS A 77 -34.12 6.63 18.45
C LYS A 77 -33.91 7.88 19.31
N ASN A 78 -34.16 9.05 18.73
CA ASN A 78 -34.15 10.34 19.44
C ASN A 78 -32.82 10.64 20.16
N THR A 79 -31.68 10.25 19.56
CA THR A 79 -30.35 10.56 20.12
C THR A 79 -29.98 12.04 20.01
N VAL A 80 -30.71 12.80 19.19
CA VAL A 80 -30.55 14.25 19.01
C VAL A 80 -31.82 14.96 19.49
N PRO A 81 -31.72 15.96 20.39
CA PRO A 81 -32.87 16.73 20.83
C PRO A 81 -33.44 17.60 19.69
N PRO A 82 -34.78 17.82 19.62
CA PRO A 82 -35.42 18.64 18.59
C PRO A 82 -34.84 20.05 18.43
N SER A 83 -34.26 20.62 19.50
CA SER A 83 -33.61 21.93 19.47
C SER A 83 -32.40 22.02 18.53
N LEU A 84 -31.80 20.87 18.17
CA LEU A 84 -30.64 20.76 17.28
C LEU A 84 -31.02 20.39 15.83
N PHE A 85 -32.30 20.22 15.52
CA PHE A 85 -32.73 19.90 14.15
C PHE A 85 -32.33 21.03 13.19
N GLY A 86 -31.70 20.67 12.08
CA GLY A 86 -31.11 21.58 11.11
C GLY A 86 -29.87 22.36 11.59
N LYS A 87 -29.34 22.06 12.79
CA LYS A 87 -28.23 22.80 13.43
C LYS A 87 -27.05 21.92 13.80
N LEU A 88 -27.03 20.68 13.35
CA LEU A 88 -25.96 19.75 13.66
C LEU A 88 -24.64 20.18 13.00
N PRO A 89 -23.52 20.12 13.74
CA PRO A 89 -22.23 20.54 13.22
C PRO A 89 -21.66 19.53 12.21
N ARG A 90 -20.93 20.09 11.24
CA ARG A 90 -20.24 19.38 10.15
C ARG A 90 -18.75 19.19 10.48
N PRO A 91 -18.06 18.21 9.86
CA PRO A 91 -18.60 17.25 8.88
C PRO A 91 -19.47 16.17 9.53
N PHE A 92 -20.35 15.58 8.72
CA PHE A 92 -21.09 14.38 9.04
C PHE A 92 -20.26 13.15 8.63
N ILE A 93 -19.98 12.24 9.56
CA ILE A 93 -19.06 11.11 9.32
C ILE A 93 -19.77 9.79 9.63
N ASN A 94 -19.97 8.95 8.62
CA ASN A 94 -20.55 7.62 8.81
C ASN A 94 -19.53 6.59 9.30
N LEU A 95 -19.78 6.05 10.48
CA LEU A 95 -19.01 4.99 11.11
C LEU A 95 -19.62 3.59 10.86
N GLY A 96 -20.73 3.51 10.10
CA GLY A 96 -21.34 2.26 9.68
C GLY A 96 -20.48 1.45 8.70
N PHE A 97 -20.80 0.16 8.58
CA PHE A 97 -20.10 -0.75 7.69
C PHE A 97 -20.65 -0.69 6.25
N PRO A 98 -19.88 -1.12 5.24
CA PRO A 98 -20.41 -1.25 3.89
C PRO A 98 -21.64 -2.16 3.87
N LYS A 99 -22.55 -1.89 2.92
CA LYS A 99 -23.85 -2.59 2.77
C LYS A 99 -24.86 -2.36 3.90
N MET A 100 -24.58 -1.42 4.81
CA MET A 100 -25.54 -0.91 5.79
C MET A 100 -26.14 0.43 5.32
N GLY A 101 -26.52 0.55 4.04
CA GLY A 101 -27.21 1.73 3.52
C GLY A 101 -26.35 2.98 3.28
N THR A 102 -25.03 2.83 3.21
CA THR A 102 -24.09 3.94 2.91
C THR A 102 -24.43 4.69 1.62
N SER A 103 -24.94 4.00 0.59
CA SER A 103 -25.34 4.60 -0.69
C SER A 103 -26.63 5.39 -0.57
N SER A 104 -27.62 4.89 0.19
CA SER A 104 -28.85 5.63 0.49
C SER A 104 -28.55 6.89 1.30
N LEU A 105 -27.67 6.80 2.29
CA LEU A 105 -27.24 7.94 3.09
C LEU A 105 -26.54 9.00 2.23
N HIS A 106 -25.64 8.57 1.33
CA HIS A 106 -25.00 9.45 0.36
C HIS A 106 -26.02 10.20 -0.50
N ALA A 107 -26.93 9.47 -1.15
CA ALA A 107 -27.95 10.02 -2.06
C ALA A 107 -28.93 10.96 -1.34
N PHE A 108 -29.30 10.65 -0.10
CA PHE A 108 -30.15 11.51 0.73
C PHE A 108 -29.53 12.89 0.94
N PHE A 109 -28.25 12.95 1.32
CA PHE A 109 -27.54 14.21 1.52
C PHE A 109 -27.33 14.98 0.21
N GLU A 110 -27.01 14.29 -0.90
CA GLU A 110 -26.92 14.96 -2.22
C GLU A 110 -28.27 15.57 -2.64
N CYS A 111 -29.38 14.84 -2.43
CA CYS A 111 -30.73 15.33 -2.71
C CYS A 111 -31.09 16.56 -1.86
N GLY A 112 -30.59 16.64 -0.63
CA GLY A 112 -30.69 17.81 0.24
C GLY A 112 -29.76 18.98 -0.13
N GLY A 113 -28.96 18.87 -1.19
CA GLY A 113 -28.03 19.91 -1.63
C GLY A 113 -26.68 19.92 -0.88
N TYR A 114 -26.41 18.91 -0.05
CA TYR A 114 -25.13 18.78 0.65
C TYR A 114 -24.07 18.17 -0.24
N LYS A 115 -22.82 18.59 -0.06
CA LYS A 115 -21.67 17.94 -0.69
C LYS A 115 -21.38 16.62 0.04
N SER A 116 -21.67 15.50 -0.61
CA SER A 116 -21.57 14.17 -0.02
C SER A 116 -20.53 13.33 -0.74
N HIS A 117 -19.68 12.62 0.00
CA HIS A 117 -18.74 11.64 -0.52
C HIS A 117 -19.16 10.24 -0.10
N HIS A 118 -19.27 9.34 -1.09
CA HIS A 118 -19.36 7.90 -0.87
C HIS A 118 -17.94 7.31 -0.89
N PHE A 119 -17.67 6.21 -1.61
CA PHE A 119 -16.34 5.57 -1.59
C PHE A 119 -15.18 6.44 -2.11
N ALA A 120 -15.45 7.52 -2.85
CA ALA A 120 -14.46 8.41 -3.45
C ALA A 120 -14.51 9.81 -2.82
N CYS A 121 -13.35 10.30 -2.36
CA CYS A 121 -13.21 11.59 -1.64
C CYS A 121 -12.29 12.56 -2.40
N GLY A 122 -12.59 12.75 -3.68
CA GLY A 122 -11.90 13.70 -4.55
C GLY A 122 -10.98 13.06 -5.58
N LYS A 123 -10.01 13.84 -6.06
CA LYS A 123 -9.15 13.48 -7.19
C LYS A 123 -7.68 13.55 -6.81
N ASP A 124 -6.90 12.59 -7.30
CA ASP A 124 -5.45 12.59 -7.18
C ASP A 124 -4.87 13.85 -7.86
N ALA A 125 -3.97 14.54 -7.18
CA ALA A 125 -3.47 15.83 -7.63
C ALA A 125 -2.76 15.75 -9.00
N ILE A 126 -2.09 14.63 -9.27
CA ILE A 126 -1.26 14.40 -10.45
C ILE A 126 -2.12 13.80 -11.58
N THR A 127 -2.78 12.68 -11.33
CA THR A 127 -3.51 11.91 -12.34
C THR A 127 -4.91 12.43 -12.60
N LYS A 128 -5.44 13.31 -11.73
CA LYS A 128 -6.83 13.79 -11.72
C LYS A 128 -7.88 12.69 -11.64
N ARG A 129 -7.48 11.44 -11.37
CA ARG A 129 -8.38 10.29 -11.19
C ARG A 129 -9.03 10.35 -9.82
N LYS A 130 -10.27 9.86 -9.70
CA LYS A 130 -10.93 9.74 -8.40
C LYS A 130 -10.09 8.87 -7.47
N ILE A 131 -9.88 9.32 -6.24
CA ILE A 131 -9.23 8.54 -5.18
C ILE A 131 -10.27 8.08 -4.16
N SER A 132 -10.07 6.90 -3.59
CA SER A 132 -10.93 6.43 -2.51
C SER A 132 -10.71 7.25 -1.25
N CYS A 133 -11.75 7.37 -0.43
CA CYS A 133 -11.67 7.99 0.89
C CYS A 133 -10.60 7.33 1.77
N ALA A 134 -10.54 5.99 1.78
CA ALA A 134 -9.51 5.21 2.47
C ALA A 134 -8.08 5.64 2.07
N LYS A 135 -7.81 5.82 0.76
CA LYS A 135 -6.48 6.22 0.28
C LYS A 135 -6.15 7.64 0.70
N CYS A 136 -7.12 8.54 0.56
CA CYS A 136 -6.96 9.91 1.02
C CYS A 136 -6.65 9.96 2.54
N ILE A 137 -7.42 9.26 3.36
CA ILE A 137 -7.25 9.23 4.81
C ILE A 137 -5.88 8.69 5.19
N SER A 138 -5.44 7.61 4.52
CA SER A 138 -4.09 7.06 4.70
C SER A 138 -3.01 8.11 4.39
N ASN A 139 -3.18 8.92 3.35
CA ASN A 139 -2.26 10.01 3.05
C ASN A 139 -2.26 11.08 4.16
N SER A 140 -3.42 11.46 4.71
CA SER A 140 -3.51 12.42 5.82
C SER A 140 -2.76 11.93 7.06
N ILE A 141 -2.98 10.67 7.45
CA ILE A 141 -2.30 10.06 8.61
C ILE A 141 -0.78 9.99 8.37
N SER A 142 -0.37 9.61 7.16
CA SER A 142 1.06 9.56 6.79
C SER A 142 1.72 10.95 6.84
N ALA A 143 0.94 12.01 6.64
CA ALA A 143 1.37 13.40 6.75
C ALA A 143 1.18 13.98 8.17
N SER A 144 0.85 13.16 9.17
CA SER A 144 0.56 13.58 10.55
C SER A 144 -0.55 14.64 10.64
N LYS A 145 -1.58 14.52 9.80
CA LYS A 145 -2.76 15.40 9.78
C LYS A 145 -4.03 14.66 10.22
N PRO A 146 -5.09 15.38 10.62
CA PRO A 146 -6.39 14.77 10.88
C PRO A 146 -6.88 13.91 9.69
N PRO A 147 -7.61 12.80 9.93
CA PRO A 147 -7.92 11.81 8.89
C PRO A 147 -8.43 12.36 7.54
N LEU A 148 -9.36 13.31 7.56
CA LEU A 148 -9.95 13.88 6.32
C LEU A 148 -9.21 15.13 5.78
N ALA A 149 -8.08 15.54 6.38
CA ALA A 149 -7.48 16.85 6.11
C ALA A 149 -6.90 17.01 4.70
N LEU A 150 -6.53 15.91 4.04
CA LEU A 150 -6.09 15.90 2.64
C LEU A 150 -7.19 15.44 1.68
N CYS A 151 -8.40 15.21 2.18
CA CYS A 151 -9.54 14.81 1.36
C CYS A 151 -10.21 16.03 0.78
N GLU A 152 -10.92 15.82 -0.33
CA GLU A 152 -11.81 16.86 -0.79
C GLU A 152 -12.85 17.13 0.32
N GLU A 153 -13.04 18.42 0.62
CA GLU A 153 -13.98 18.86 1.65
C GLU A 153 -15.39 18.44 1.26
N ALA A 154 -16.12 17.85 2.20
CA ALA A 154 -17.51 17.48 2.06
C ALA A 154 -18.27 17.70 3.36
N ASP A 155 -19.57 17.93 3.24
CA ASP A 155 -20.48 17.99 4.36
C ASP A 155 -20.72 16.60 4.95
N MET A 156 -20.74 15.55 4.10
CA MET A 156 -21.01 14.17 4.48
C MET A 156 -19.97 13.19 3.92
N TYR A 157 -19.45 12.32 4.77
CA TYR A 157 -18.61 11.18 4.41
C TYR A 157 -19.37 9.88 4.67
N ALA A 158 -20.13 9.42 3.68
CA ALA A 158 -21.08 8.31 3.79
C ALA A 158 -20.45 6.91 3.72
N GLN A 159 -19.28 6.77 3.11
CA GLN A 159 -18.47 5.54 3.17
C GLN A 159 -16.99 5.88 3.05
N MET A 160 -16.17 5.41 3.99
CA MET A 160 -14.73 5.73 4.00
C MET A 160 -13.82 4.56 3.65
N ASP A 161 -14.32 3.32 3.67
CA ASP A 161 -13.52 2.14 3.37
C ASP A 161 -13.29 1.92 1.87
N ASN A 162 -12.32 1.07 1.55
CA ASN A 162 -12.09 0.56 0.19
C ASN A 162 -12.19 -0.98 0.13
N GLY A 163 -12.86 -1.60 1.11
CA GLY A 163 -12.94 -3.04 1.28
C GLY A 163 -11.62 -3.76 1.59
N THR A 164 -10.57 -3.03 1.98
CA THR A 164 -9.30 -3.59 2.49
C THR A 164 -8.78 -2.82 3.71
N PHE A 165 -9.04 -1.52 3.77
CA PHE A 165 -8.76 -0.62 4.88
C PHE A 165 -10.08 0.02 5.33
N PHE A 166 -10.34 0.04 6.63
CA PHE A 166 -11.60 0.49 7.23
C PHE A 166 -11.34 1.62 8.24
N PRO A 167 -11.13 2.87 7.77
CA PRO A 167 -10.85 4.00 8.65
C PRO A 167 -11.86 4.15 9.79
N GLN A 168 -13.14 3.85 9.53
CA GLN A 168 -14.20 3.96 10.54
C GLN A 168 -14.03 2.99 11.71
N THR A 169 -13.30 1.88 11.54
CA THR A 169 -12.98 0.93 12.63
C THR A 169 -11.57 1.14 13.15
N GLU A 170 -10.60 1.33 12.26
CA GLU A 170 -9.17 1.34 12.60
C GLU A 170 -8.71 2.69 13.14
N LEU A 171 -9.34 3.79 12.71
CA LEU A 171 -8.96 5.16 13.06
C LEU A 171 -10.02 5.91 13.87
N LEU A 172 -10.84 5.18 14.62
CA LEU A 172 -11.98 5.76 15.35
C LEU A 172 -11.54 6.89 16.32
N HIS A 173 -10.43 6.71 17.05
CA HIS A 173 -9.92 7.74 17.96
C HIS A 173 -9.37 8.95 17.21
N GLN A 174 -8.65 8.73 16.11
CA GLN A 174 -8.11 9.81 15.28
C GLN A 174 -9.22 10.61 14.58
N LEU A 175 -10.35 9.97 14.25
CA LEU A 175 -11.54 10.66 13.74
C LEU A 175 -12.19 11.53 14.81
N HIS A 176 -12.34 11.00 16.03
CA HIS A 176 -12.82 11.73 17.21
C HIS A 176 -11.95 12.96 17.53
N GLU A 177 -10.64 12.75 17.69
CA GLU A 177 -9.68 13.81 18.03
C GLU A 177 -9.51 14.84 16.90
N GLY A 178 -9.50 14.37 15.65
CA GLY A 178 -9.26 15.21 14.49
C GLY A 178 -10.42 16.13 14.12
N TYR A 179 -11.63 15.82 14.58
CA TYR A 179 -12.85 16.54 14.24
C TYR A 179 -13.77 16.70 15.45
N PRO A 180 -13.37 17.45 16.50
CA PRO A 180 -14.05 17.50 17.81
C PRO A 180 -15.51 18.00 17.77
N GLN A 181 -15.93 18.61 16.66
CA GLN A 181 -17.29 19.09 16.44
C GLN A 181 -18.05 18.27 15.39
N ALA A 182 -17.52 17.16 14.89
CA ALA A 182 -18.23 16.34 13.91
C ALA A 182 -19.49 15.71 14.52
N THR A 183 -20.50 15.52 13.67
CA THR A 183 -21.64 14.64 13.98
C THR A 183 -21.37 13.28 13.35
N PHE A 184 -21.38 12.23 14.17
CA PHE A 184 -21.17 10.87 13.72
C PHE A 184 -22.48 10.16 13.40
N PHE A 185 -22.44 9.32 12.38
CA PHE A 185 -23.51 8.42 12.00
C PHE A 185 -23.12 6.99 12.29
N LEU A 186 -24.09 6.16 12.66
CA LEU A 186 -23.96 4.72 12.71
C LEU A 186 -25.20 4.10 12.08
N THR A 187 -25.02 3.43 10.95
CA THR A 187 -26.13 2.81 10.24
C THR A 187 -26.34 1.36 10.67
N PHE A 188 -27.61 0.98 10.79
CA PHE A 188 -28.11 -0.32 11.24
C PHE A 188 -28.93 -0.97 10.15
N ARG A 189 -28.96 -2.30 10.19
CA ARG A 189 -29.77 -3.17 9.34
C ARG A 189 -29.96 -4.48 10.08
N ASN A 190 -31.00 -5.25 9.79
CA ASN A 190 -31.07 -6.64 10.25
C ASN A 190 -29.79 -7.42 9.87
N MET A 191 -29.18 -8.09 10.85
CA MET A 191 -27.86 -8.72 10.69
C MET A 191 -27.87 -9.89 9.71
N THR A 192 -28.96 -10.66 9.65
CA THR A 192 -29.15 -11.72 8.66
C THR A 192 -29.16 -11.13 7.25
N LYS A 193 -29.94 -10.07 7.03
CA LYS A 193 -30.00 -9.37 5.73
C LYS A 193 -28.67 -8.69 5.37
N TRP A 194 -27.96 -8.13 6.35
CA TRP A 194 -26.65 -7.54 6.13
C TRP A 194 -25.61 -8.59 5.75
N TYR A 195 -25.47 -9.68 6.53
CA TYR A 195 -24.58 -10.79 6.22
C TYR A 195 -24.88 -11.39 4.84
N HIS A 196 -26.16 -11.61 4.53
CA HIS A 196 -26.60 -12.06 3.21
C HIS A 196 -26.19 -11.08 2.09
N SER A 197 -26.22 -9.77 2.36
CA SER A 197 -25.75 -8.77 1.41
C SER A 197 -24.24 -8.84 1.19
N LEU A 198 -23.44 -9.14 2.22
CA LEU A 198 -21.98 -9.33 2.10
C LEU A 198 -21.66 -10.58 1.27
N SER A 199 -22.30 -11.70 1.59
CA SER A 199 -22.04 -13.01 0.96
C SER A 199 -22.51 -13.13 -0.49
N HIS A 200 -23.27 -12.15 -0.99
CA HIS A 200 -23.72 -12.11 -2.38
C HIS A 200 -23.16 -10.91 -3.15
N TRP A 201 -22.19 -10.18 -2.59
CA TRP A 201 -21.61 -8.99 -3.20
C TRP A 201 -20.10 -9.14 -3.48
N PRO A 202 -19.59 -8.70 -4.65
CA PRO A 202 -20.33 -8.39 -5.87
C PRO A 202 -20.86 -9.69 -6.52
N PRO A 203 -21.90 -9.65 -7.37
CA PRO A 203 -22.23 -10.81 -8.20
C PRO A 203 -21.08 -10.97 -9.20
N ARG A 204 -20.12 -11.85 -8.93
CA ARG A 204 -19.00 -12.13 -9.83
C ARG A 204 -18.90 -13.63 -10.06
N PRO A 205 -18.79 -14.07 -11.32
CA PRO A 205 -18.66 -15.49 -11.62
C PRO A 205 -17.39 -16.16 -11.06
N ARG A 206 -16.35 -15.38 -10.68
CA ARG A 206 -15.00 -15.91 -10.40
C ARG A 206 -14.19 -15.14 -9.32
N GLY A 207 -14.84 -14.38 -8.44
CA GLY A 207 -14.15 -13.65 -7.38
C GLY A 207 -14.79 -13.91 -6.02
N PRO A 208 -14.02 -13.86 -4.92
CA PRO A 208 -14.57 -14.09 -3.60
C PRO A 208 -15.60 -13.03 -3.24
N HIS A 209 -16.62 -13.45 -2.52
CA HIS A 209 -17.65 -12.56 -1.97
C HIS A 209 -17.05 -11.66 -0.89
N MET A 210 -17.76 -10.60 -0.48
CA MET A 210 -17.20 -9.60 0.43
C MET A 210 -16.92 -10.19 1.81
N ASP A 211 -17.79 -11.05 2.30
CA ASP A 211 -17.57 -11.80 3.53
C ASP A 211 -16.27 -12.62 3.46
N GLU A 212 -16.04 -13.39 2.39
CA GLU A 212 -14.82 -14.16 2.17
C GLU A 212 -13.57 -13.27 2.07
N ARG A 213 -13.71 -12.06 1.49
CA ARG A 213 -12.63 -11.07 1.46
C ARG A 213 -12.32 -10.56 2.87
N LEU A 214 -13.34 -10.24 3.65
CA LEU A 214 -13.18 -9.73 5.01
C LEU A 214 -12.55 -10.78 5.93
N GLN A 215 -12.89 -12.06 5.75
CA GLN A 215 -12.26 -13.17 6.47
C GLN A 215 -10.73 -13.25 6.27
N LYS A 216 -10.20 -12.67 5.19
CA LYS A 216 -8.76 -12.68 4.88
C LYS A 216 -8.00 -11.48 5.46
N LEU A 217 -8.70 -10.49 6.02
CA LEU A 217 -8.13 -9.26 6.55
C LEU A 217 -7.95 -9.31 8.06
N ASP A 218 -7.04 -8.51 8.59
CA ASP A 218 -6.85 -8.30 10.03
C ASP A 218 -7.40 -6.93 10.41
N ILE A 219 -8.71 -6.86 10.68
CA ILE A 219 -9.41 -5.60 10.98
C ILE A 219 -9.60 -5.50 12.49
N THR A 220 -9.60 -4.28 13.05
CA THR A 220 -9.87 -4.08 14.48
C THR A 220 -11.20 -4.73 14.88
N GLY A 221 -11.16 -5.67 15.83
CA GLY A 221 -12.31 -6.46 16.28
C GLY A 221 -12.71 -7.63 15.36
N PHE A 222 -11.99 -7.86 14.25
CA PHE A 222 -12.24 -8.92 13.28
C PHE A 222 -10.92 -9.48 12.72
N PRO A 223 -10.22 -10.32 13.49
CA PRO A 223 -8.93 -10.86 13.09
C PRO A 223 -9.06 -11.83 11.92
N LYS A 224 -7.98 -11.96 11.14
CA LYS A 224 -7.88 -12.88 10.00
C LYS A 224 -8.38 -14.29 10.38
N GLY A 225 -9.26 -14.85 9.55
CA GLY A 225 -9.87 -16.17 9.72
C GLY A 225 -11.19 -16.17 10.50
N LYS A 226 -11.63 -15.03 11.05
CA LYS A 226 -12.98 -14.82 11.60
C LYS A 226 -13.96 -14.40 10.51
N GLY A 227 -15.26 -14.54 10.78
CA GLY A 227 -16.33 -14.25 9.83
C GLY A 227 -16.87 -15.46 9.11
N LYS A 228 -16.78 -16.66 9.68
CA LYS A 228 -17.20 -17.89 8.98
C LYS A 228 -18.72 -18.05 8.89
N ASN A 229 -19.46 -17.25 9.65
CA ASN A 229 -20.91 -17.28 9.73
C ASN A 229 -21.45 -15.92 10.19
N GLU A 230 -22.77 -15.79 10.14
CA GLU A 230 -23.51 -14.59 10.56
C GLU A 230 -23.23 -14.20 12.02
N GLU A 231 -23.06 -15.17 12.94
CA GLU A 231 -22.85 -14.88 14.36
C GLU A 231 -21.53 -14.13 14.59
N GLU A 232 -20.44 -14.53 13.92
CA GLU A 232 -19.15 -13.84 14.04
C GLU A 232 -19.18 -12.43 13.45
N PHE A 233 -19.90 -12.22 12.34
CA PHE A 233 -20.15 -10.87 11.79
C PHE A 233 -21.03 -10.03 12.71
N THR A 234 -22.03 -10.65 13.33
CA THR A 234 -22.93 -10.00 14.29
C THR A 234 -22.17 -9.54 15.53
N GLU A 235 -21.31 -10.40 16.06
CA GLU A 235 -20.46 -10.07 17.19
C GLU A 235 -19.47 -8.94 16.85
N TRP A 236 -18.86 -8.98 15.67
CA TRP A 236 -17.96 -7.92 15.22
C TRP A 236 -18.66 -6.56 15.13
N TYR A 237 -19.81 -6.51 14.46
CA TYR A 237 -20.59 -5.29 14.36
C TYR A 237 -21.04 -4.79 15.74
N CYS A 238 -21.55 -5.67 16.60
CA CYS A 238 -21.95 -5.32 17.96
C CYS A 238 -20.80 -4.69 18.77
N ASN A 239 -19.60 -5.28 18.71
CA ASN A 239 -18.42 -4.75 19.40
C ASN A 239 -18.03 -3.37 18.85
N HIS A 240 -18.14 -3.16 17.54
CA HIS A 240 -17.93 -1.86 16.93
C HIS A 240 -18.95 -0.82 17.42
N VAL A 241 -20.24 -1.18 17.45
CA VAL A 241 -21.30 -0.31 17.98
C VAL A 241 -21.03 0.08 19.43
N LEU A 242 -20.68 -0.88 20.29
CA LEU A 242 -20.39 -0.62 21.70
C LEU A 242 -19.20 0.36 21.85
N ARG A 243 -18.13 0.14 21.09
CA ARG A 243 -16.95 1.02 21.09
C ARG A 243 -17.27 2.43 20.60
N VAL A 244 -18.09 2.56 19.55
CA VAL A 244 -18.55 3.87 19.07
C VAL A 244 -19.39 4.57 20.12
N ARG A 245 -20.37 3.89 20.72
CA ARG A 245 -21.22 4.47 21.75
C ARG A 245 -20.42 4.91 22.97
N GLU A 246 -19.52 4.05 23.46
CA GLU A 246 -18.64 4.36 24.59
C GLU A 246 -17.75 5.58 24.31
N LEU A 247 -17.18 5.68 23.11
CA LEU A 247 -16.37 6.84 22.74
C LEU A 247 -17.19 8.12 22.72
N ILE A 248 -18.39 8.09 22.14
CA ILE A 248 -19.22 9.28 21.98
C ILE A 248 -19.86 9.72 23.30
N GLU A 249 -20.27 8.79 24.16
CA GLU A 249 -20.84 9.09 25.50
C GLU A 249 -19.85 9.85 26.40
N ASN A 250 -18.55 9.72 26.14
CA ASN A 250 -17.48 10.41 26.84
C ASN A 250 -16.96 11.65 26.08
N SER A 251 -17.76 12.22 25.17
CA SER A 251 -17.36 13.34 24.30
C SER A 251 -18.50 14.34 24.07
N ASP A 252 -18.16 15.49 23.47
CA ASP A 252 -19.13 16.50 23.04
C ASP A 252 -19.74 16.21 21.65
N HIS A 253 -19.47 15.05 21.06
CA HIS A 253 -20.02 14.69 19.75
C HIS A 253 -21.51 14.37 19.81
N HIS A 254 -22.15 14.50 18.65
CA HIS A 254 -23.47 13.95 18.41
C HIS A 254 -23.35 12.62 17.66
N LEU A 255 -24.11 11.61 18.10
CA LEU A 255 -24.24 10.33 17.40
C LEU A 255 -25.67 10.15 16.92
N ILE A 256 -25.83 9.94 15.62
CA ILE A 256 -27.11 9.60 14.99
C ILE A 256 -27.06 8.14 14.60
N GLU A 257 -27.99 7.36 15.13
CA GLU A 257 -28.14 5.95 14.81
C GLU A 257 -29.32 5.78 13.85
N VAL A 258 -29.06 5.23 12.65
CA VAL A 258 -30.04 5.15 11.57
C VAL A 258 -30.32 3.69 11.24
N ASP A 259 -31.52 3.21 11.54
CA ASP A 259 -31.98 1.91 11.04
C ASP A 259 -32.55 2.08 9.63
N ILE A 260 -31.85 1.58 8.62
CA ILE A 260 -32.23 1.79 7.23
C ILE A 260 -33.48 0.99 6.83
N GLU A 261 -33.94 0.07 7.68
CA GLU A 261 -35.12 -0.76 7.46
C GLU A 261 -36.34 -0.28 8.24
N ASP A 262 -36.22 0.79 9.04
CA ASP A 262 -37.33 1.39 9.78
C ASP A 262 -38.10 2.37 8.87
N GLU A 263 -39.41 2.16 8.75
CA GLU A 263 -40.31 2.99 7.92
C GLU A 263 -40.33 4.46 8.36
N SER A 264 -40.04 4.74 9.64
CA SER A 264 -39.96 6.10 10.18
C SER A 264 -38.65 6.82 9.89
N THR A 265 -37.66 6.14 9.29
CA THR A 265 -36.33 6.71 9.03
C THR A 265 -36.39 7.87 8.05
N ALA A 266 -37.22 7.79 7.00
CA ALA A 266 -37.35 8.88 6.02
C ALA A 266 -37.83 10.18 6.68
N GLN A 267 -38.89 10.09 7.51
CA GLN A 267 -39.41 11.21 8.28
C GLN A 267 -38.38 11.74 9.28
N SER A 268 -37.76 10.84 10.05
CA SER A 268 -36.79 11.21 11.09
C SER A 268 -35.57 11.92 10.51
N MET A 269 -35.02 11.41 9.41
CA MET A 269 -33.91 12.04 8.69
C MET A 269 -34.33 13.38 8.08
N GLY A 270 -35.54 13.46 7.53
CA GLY A 270 -36.07 14.70 6.97
C GLY A 270 -36.23 15.81 8.00
N ASP A 271 -36.81 15.48 9.16
CA ASP A 271 -36.97 16.42 10.28
C ASP A 271 -35.61 16.87 10.84
N LEU A 272 -34.68 15.93 10.98
CA LEU A 272 -33.37 16.18 11.60
C LEU A 272 -32.50 17.13 10.75
N PHE A 273 -32.58 17.03 9.43
CA PHE A 273 -31.71 17.77 8.51
C PHE A 273 -32.43 18.84 7.68
N GLY A 274 -33.76 18.95 7.79
CA GLY A 274 -34.56 19.83 6.93
C GLY A 274 -34.54 19.41 5.46
N ILE A 275 -34.37 18.12 5.18
CA ILE A 275 -34.36 17.55 3.83
C ILE A 275 -35.74 16.91 3.59
N SER A 276 -36.28 16.98 2.36
CA SER A 276 -37.54 16.31 2.04
C SER A 276 -37.45 14.81 2.35
N GLN A 277 -38.46 14.25 3.03
CA GLN A 277 -38.54 12.80 3.27
C GLN A 277 -38.48 11.98 1.97
N GLY A 278 -38.93 12.55 0.84
CA GLY A 278 -38.87 11.91 -0.48
C GLY A 278 -37.44 11.77 -1.04
N CYS A 279 -36.45 12.43 -0.43
CA CYS A 279 -35.03 12.21 -0.73
C CYS A 279 -34.49 10.91 -0.13
N TRP A 280 -35.17 10.34 0.87
CA TRP A 280 -34.77 9.07 1.46
C TRP A 280 -35.27 7.93 0.57
N GLY A 281 -34.35 7.12 0.07
CA GLY A 281 -34.70 6.04 -0.85
C GLY A 281 -33.72 4.88 -0.81
N HIS A 282 -34.08 3.79 -1.47
CA HIS A 282 -33.25 2.61 -1.59
C HIS A 282 -32.29 2.76 -2.76
N ALA A 283 -31.02 3.03 -2.48
CA ALA A 283 -29.95 3.05 -3.47
C ALA A 283 -29.08 1.79 -3.35
N ASN A 284 -28.57 1.29 -4.48
CA ASN A 284 -27.64 0.16 -4.56
C ASN A 284 -28.24 -1.17 -4.03
N VAL A 285 -29.52 -1.41 -4.36
CA VAL A 285 -30.22 -2.67 -4.03
C VAL A 285 -29.71 -3.80 -4.91
N ASN A 286 -29.44 -4.95 -4.30
CA ASN A 286 -29.09 -6.14 -5.04
C ASN A 286 -30.36 -6.89 -5.50
N LEU A 287 -30.82 -6.65 -6.73
CA LEU A 287 -32.04 -7.29 -7.27
C LEU A 287 -31.99 -8.83 -7.29
N ASN A 288 -30.79 -9.42 -7.35
CA ASN A 288 -30.65 -10.90 -7.34
C ASN A 288 -31.11 -11.52 -6.02
N ILE A 289 -31.14 -10.74 -4.94
CA ILE A 289 -31.53 -11.21 -3.59
C ILE A 289 -32.78 -10.48 -3.08
N HIS A 290 -33.32 -9.56 -3.88
CA HIS A 290 -34.54 -8.80 -3.60
C HIS A 290 -35.40 -8.78 -4.88
N PRO A 291 -35.93 -9.94 -5.33
CA PRO A 291 -36.72 -10.03 -6.56
C PRO A 291 -38.06 -9.27 -6.43
N ASP A 292 -38.49 -9.00 -5.20
CA ASP A 292 -39.67 -8.22 -4.81
C ASP A 292 -39.44 -6.71 -4.87
N ALA A 293 -38.20 -6.24 -5.04
CA ALA A 293 -37.91 -4.82 -5.11
C ALA A 293 -38.54 -4.20 -6.36
N ASN A 294 -39.44 -3.23 -6.16
CA ASN A 294 -40.02 -2.45 -7.24
C ASN A 294 -38.92 -1.62 -7.94
N THR A 295 -38.52 -2.04 -9.14
CA THR A 295 -37.44 -1.38 -9.90
C THR A 295 -37.74 0.08 -10.25
N SER A 296 -39.00 0.51 -10.22
CA SER A 296 -39.38 1.92 -10.42
C SER A 296 -39.10 2.82 -9.21
N GLU A 297 -38.99 2.25 -8.02
CA GLU A 297 -38.77 2.98 -6.75
C GLU A 297 -37.32 2.91 -6.26
N VAL A 298 -36.49 2.09 -6.91
CA VAL A 298 -35.15 1.75 -6.42
C VAL A 298 -34.07 2.16 -7.42
N GLN A 299 -33.05 2.86 -6.93
CA GLN A 299 -31.85 3.15 -7.73
C GLN A 299 -30.95 1.90 -7.78
N VAL A 300 -31.00 1.20 -8.91
CA VAL A 300 -30.19 0.02 -9.19
C VAL A 300 -28.80 0.41 -9.73
N SER A 301 -27.79 -0.42 -9.46
CA SER A 301 -26.44 -0.16 -9.99
C SER A 301 -26.42 -0.24 -11.52
N LYS A 302 -25.61 0.59 -12.19
CA LYS A 302 -25.44 0.56 -13.66
C LYS A 302 -25.13 -0.85 -14.18
N ARG A 303 -24.38 -1.62 -13.39
CA ARG A 303 -24.02 -3.00 -13.71
C ARG A 303 -25.24 -3.91 -13.75
N GLN A 304 -26.17 -3.79 -12.80
CA GLN A 304 -27.41 -4.56 -12.80
C GLN A 304 -28.34 -4.14 -13.93
N VAL A 305 -28.43 -2.84 -14.24
CA VAL A 305 -29.17 -2.36 -15.42
C VAL A 305 -28.62 -3.02 -16.69
N LYS A 306 -27.29 -3.10 -16.83
CA LYS A 306 -26.64 -3.77 -17.96
C LYS A 306 -26.89 -5.28 -17.98
N LEU A 307 -26.95 -5.94 -16.83
CA LEU A 307 -27.31 -7.36 -16.73
C LEU A 307 -28.77 -7.60 -17.14
N LEU A 308 -29.71 -6.80 -16.63
CA LEU A 308 -31.13 -6.91 -16.98
C LEU A 308 -31.38 -6.69 -18.48
N LYS A 309 -30.70 -5.71 -19.07
CA LYS A 309 -30.78 -5.47 -20.52
C LYS A 309 -30.30 -6.68 -21.32
N ARG A 310 -29.19 -7.30 -20.93
CA ARG A 310 -28.70 -8.52 -21.60
C ARG A 310 -29.69 -9.68 -21.52
N THR A 311 -30.31 -9.91 -20.35
CA THR A 311 -31.31 -10.98 -20.23
C THR A 311 -32.52 -10.73 -21.12
N GLN A 312 -32.94 -9.46 -21.27
CA GLN A 312 -34.02 -9.09 -22.19
C GLN A 312 -33.61 -9.26 -23.66
N ASP A 313 -32.39 -8.87 -24.03
CA ASP A 313 -31.88 -9.01 -25.40
C ASP A 313 -31.71 -10.50 -25.78
N ASP A 314 -31.26 -11.35 -24.84
CA ASP A 314 -31.12 -12.80 -25.03
C ASP A 314 -32.49 -13.49 -25.15
N GLU A 315 -33.52 -13.06 -24.40
CA GLU A 315 -34.88 -13.57 -24.55
C GLU A 315 -35.51 -13.17 -25.90
N VAL A 316 -35.25 -11.94 -26.38
CA VAL A 316 -35.76 -11.48 -27.69
C VAL A 316 -35.01 -12.13 -28.86
N SER A 317 -33.70 -12.36 -28.74
CA SER A 317 -32.89 -13.03 -29.77
C SER A 317 -33.16 -14.53 -29.87
N SER A 318 -33.80 -15.15 -28.87
CA SER A 318 -34.10 -16.59 -28.88
C SER A 318 -35.33 -16.97 -29.74
N ASN A 319 -36.01 -15.99 -30.35
CA ASN A 319 -37.19 -16.19 -31.20
C ASN A 319 -36.97 -15.98 -32.72
N GLU A 320 -35.76 -15.64 -33.17
CA GLU A 320 -35.44 -15.53 -34.61
C GLU A 320 -34.25 -16.42 -35.01
N ASP A 321 -34.53 -17.38 -35.88
CA ASP A 321 -33.65 -18.15 -36.77
C ASP A 321 -32.43 -18.93 -36.20
N GLN A 322 -32.65 -20.23 -36.03
CA GLN A 322 -31.61 -21.26 -36.03
C GLN A 322 -31.04 -21.50 -37.43
N ASN A 323 -30.18 -20.62 -37.95
CA ASN A 323 -29.17 -21.02 -38.94
C ASN A 323 -28.10 -19.94 -39.19
N SER A 324 -27.06 -19.91 -38.36
CA SER A 324 -25.77 -19.33 -38.77
C SER A 324 -24.68 -19.79 -37.80
N LYS A 325 -23.77 -20.61 -38.31
CA LYS A 325 -22.42 -20.74 -37.74
C LYS A 325 -21.68 -19.47 -38.18
N ASP A 326 -21.15 -18.70 -37.23
CA ASP A 326 -19.81 -18.13 -37.34
C ASP A 326 -19.37 -17.36 -36.08
N GLU A 327 -18.09 -17.57 -35.77
CA GLU A 327 -17.11 -16.56 -35.35
C GLU A 327 -17.45 -15.62 -34.17
N TYR A 328 -17.04 -16.05 -32.97
CA TYR A 328 -17.08 -15.21 -31.76
C TYR A 328 -15.97 -14.15 -31.76
N ALA A 329 -16.31 -12.93 -32.17
CA ALA A 329 -15.53 -11.73 -31.90
C ALA A 329 -15.69 -11.30 -30.43
N TYR A 330 -14.60 -11.32 -29.66
CA TYR A 330 -14.54 -10.75 -28.32
C TYR A 330 -14.22 -9.26 -28.43
N GLU A 331 -15.24 -8.40 -28.32
CA GLU A 331 -15.03 -6.95 -28.17
C GLU A 331 -14.63 -6.57 -26.73
N GLU A 332 -13.64 -5.67 -26.66
CA GLU A 332 -12.87 -5.27 -25.49
C GLU A 332 -13.60 -4.17 -24.68
N TYR A 333 -14.01 -4.49 -23.45
CA TYR A 333 -14.67 -3.54 -22.55
C TYR A 333 -13.64 -2.70 -21.77
N ASN A 334 -13.55 -1.41 -22.09
CA ASN A 334 -12.95 -0.37 -21.24
C ASN A 334 -14.06 0.37 -20.48
N ASP A 335 -14.49 -0.16 -19.33
CA ASP A 335 -15.32 0.58 -18.36
C ASP A 335 -14.58 0.64 -17.02
N LEU A 336 -13.94 1.78 -16.76
CA LEU A 336 -13.39 2.15 -15.46
C LEU A 336 -14.49 2.78 -14.60
N ASP A 337 -15.39 1.96 -14.05
CA ASP A 337 -16.17 2.35 -12.86
C ASP A 337 -16.54 1.08 -12.06
N GLU A 338 -16.36 1.14 -10.73
CA GLU A 338 -16.47 0.04 -9.74
C GLU A 338 -15.31 -0.99 -9.69
N GLY A 339 -14.07 -0.49 -9.63
CA GLY A 339 -12.86 -1.30 -9.52
C GLY A 339 -12.58 -1.89 -8.13
N TYR A 340 -13.25 -3.00 -7.77
CA TYR A 340 -12.70 -3.94 -6.77
C TYR A 340 -11.88 -5.00 -7.50
N GLY A 341 -10.56 -5.00 -7.38
CA GLY A 341 -9.70 -6.10 -7.87
C GLY A 341 -9.86 -7.33 -6.98
N ALA A 342 -10.25 -8.48 -7.55
CA ALA A 342 -10.40 -9.74 -6.82
C ALA A 342 -9.05 -10.45 -6.65
N TYR A 343 -8.74 -10.89 -5.42
CA TYR A 343 -7.66 -11.81 -5.09
C TYR A 343 -8.25 -13.09 -4.48
N ASP A 344 -7.96 -14.22 -5.12
CA ASP A 344 -8.17 -15.57 -4.61
C ASP A 344 -6.81 -16.24 -4.34
N GLY A 345 -6.79 -17.15 -3.36
CA GLY A 345 -5.63 -17.92 -2.93
C GLY A 345 -5.74 -18.28 -1.46
N GLY A 346 -6.41 -19.40 -1.15
CA GLY A 346 -6.29 -20.07 0.14
C GLY A 346 -5.02 -20.94 0.18
N ILE A 347 -4.31 -20.95 1.31
CA ILE A 347 -3.26 -21.94 1.61
C ILE A 347 -3.33 -22.33 3.10
N LYS A 348 -3.09 -23.62 3.31
CA LYS A 348 -3.01 -24.36 4.58
C LYS A 348 -1.76 -24.00 5.39
N GLU A 349 -1.91 -24.12 6.71
CA GLU A 349 -0.87 -24.19 7.76
C GLU A 349 0.25 -23.13 7.74
N GLU A 350 0.04 -22.10 8.57
CA GLU A 350 0.99 -21.01 8.83
C GLU A 350 1.93 -21.39 10.00
N GLN A 351 3.23 -21.37 9.72
CA GLN A 351 4.25 -21.12 10.73
C GLN A 351 4.07 -19.70 11.28
N LYS A 352 4.05 -19.62 12.62
CA LYS A 352 3.76 -18.44 13.44
C LYS A 352 4.83 -17.34 13.21
N TYR A 353 4.48 -16.28 12.48
CA TYR A 353 5.27 -15.04 12.39
C TYR A 353 4.60 -13.93 13.22
N ASP A 354 5.43 -13.21 13.99
CA ASP A 354 5.05 -12.30 15.07
C ASP A 354 4.48 -10.96 14.57
N LYS A 355 3.41 -10.47 15.22
CA LYS A 355 2.69 -9.24 14.86
C LYS A 355 3.35 -8.01 15.50
N GLY A 356 3.81 -7.05 14.69
CA GLY A 356 4.21 -5.72 15.16
C GLY A 356 5.53 -5.18 14.62
N ILE A 357 5.91 -5.46 13.37
CA ILE A 357 7.15 -4.92 12.80
C ILE A 357 6.94 -3.43 12.46
N GLN A 358 7.32 -2.53 13.37
CA GLN A 358 7.65 -1.15 13.01
C GLN A 358 8.84 -1.18 12.05
N PHE A 359 8.61 -0.88 10.78
CA PHE A 359 9.70 -0.72 9.83
C PHE A 359 10.44 0.58 10.11
N SER A 360 11.75 0.50 10.33
CA SER A 360 12.61 1.68 10.29
C SER A 360 12.51 2.30 8.89
N ALA A 361 12.14 3.58 8.80
CA ALA A 361 12.08 4.34 7.56
C ALA A 361 13.38 4.24 6.74
N SER A 362 14.51 3.95 7.39
CA SER A 362 15.83 3.84 6.78
C SER A 362 15.96 2.80 5.65
N CYS A 363 15.13 1.76 5.60
CA CYS A 363 15.21 0.73 4.55
C CYS A 363 14.38 1.05 3.29
N PHE A 364 13.67 2.17 3.27
CA PHE A 364 12.88 2.64 2.12
C PHE A 364 13.42 3.94 1.50
N SER A 365 14.63 4.35 1.90
CA SER A 365 15.29 5.54 1.37
C SER A 365 16.75 5.24 1.07
N ALA A 366 17.21 5.75 -0.07
CA ALA A 366 18.61 5.70 -0.47
C ALA A 366 19.46 6.61 0.42
N ARG A 367 20.70 6.20 0.66
CA ARG A 367 21.71 6.99 1.37
C ARG A 367 22.72 7.61 0.40
N ASN A 368 22.77 8.94 0.37
CA ASN A 368 23.63 9.72 -0.53
C ASN A 368 25.09 9.86 -0.01
N ASP A 369 25.35 9.42 1.21
CA ASP A 369 26.66 9.45 1.90
C ASP A 369 27.39 8.10 1.86
N THR A 370 26.93 7.15 1.03
CA THR A 370 27.49 5.80 0.95
C THR A 370 28.85 5.72 0.24
N VAL A 371 29.23 6.75 -0.52
CA VAL A 371 30.52 6.87 -1.20
C VAL A 371 31.20 8.18 -0.83
N ALA A 372 32.45 8.09 -0.35
CA ALA A 372 33.26 9.25 -0.03
C ALA A 372 33.50 10.11 -1.29
N PRO A 373 33.44 11.45 -1.22
CA PRO A 373 33.68 12.32 -2.38
C PRO A 373 35.02 12.09 -3.10
N SER A 374 36.04 11.63 -2.39
CA SER A 374 37.35 11.27 -2.96
C SER A 374 37.31 10.10 -3.95
N MET A 375 36.27 9.27 -3.87
CA MET A 375 36.05 8.09 -4.71
C MET A 375 35.17 8.37 -5.93
N TYR A 376 34.58 9.56 -6.04
CA TYR A 376 33.81 9.94 -7.22
C TYR A 376 34.65 9.83 -8.50
N HIS A 377 34.03 9.30 -9.56
CA HIS A 377 34.67 8.99 -10.84
C HIS A 377 35.77 7.91 -10.79
N LYS A 378 36.07 7.35 -9.60
CA LYS A 378 37.15 6.38 -9.36
C LYS A 378 36.63 5.06 -8.79
N LEU A 379 35.33 4.82 -8.89
CA LEU A 379 34.71 3.61 -8.39
C LEU A 379 35.21 2.39 -9.17
N PRO A 380 35.62 1.31 -8.47
CA PRO A 380 36.16 0.12 -9.11
C PRO A 380 35.06 -0.70 -9.81
N ARG A 381 35.42 -1.30 -10.94
CA ARG A 381 34.55 -2.15 -11.79
C ARG A 381 34.69 -3.63 -11.40
N PRO A 382 33.68 -4.48 -11.71
CA PRO A 382 32.42 -4.14 -12.37
C PRO A 382 31.42 -3.41 -11.47
N PHE A 383 30.45 -2.72 -12.08
CA PHE A 383 29.31 -2.12 -11.41
C PHE A 383 28.12 -3.08 -11.46
N ILE A 384 27.64 -3.56 -10.30
CA ILE A 384 26.64 -4.62 -10.23
C ILE A 384 25.38 -4.12 -9.51
N ASN A 385 24.23 -4.17 -10.19
CA ASN A 385 22.94 -3.82 -9.59
C ASN A 385 22.42 -4.95 -8.69
N LEU A 386 22.22 -4.64 -7.42
CA LEU A 386 21.58 -5.50 -6.43
C LEU A 386 20.10 -5.18 -6.22
N GLY A 387 19.57 -4.18 -6.92
CA GLY A 387 18.17 -3.80 -6.91
C GLY A 387 17.25 -4.76 -7.68
N PHE A 388 15.95 -4.51 -7.55
CA PHE A 388 14.91 -5.34 -8.16
C PHE A 388 14.55 -4.88 -9.58
N PRO A 389 13.95 -5.74 -10.42
CA PRO A 389 13.36 -5.28 -11.67
C PRO A 389 12.31 -4.19 -11.41
N LYS A 390 12.07 -3.34 -12.41
CA LYS A 390 11.13 -2.20 -12.35
C LYS A 390 11.53 -1.06 -11.40
N MET A 391 12.77 -1.07 -10.90
CA MET A 391 13.40 0.03 -10.16
C MET A 391 14.42 0.80 -11.02
N GLY A 392 14.04 1.18 -12.24
CA GLY A 392 14.88 2.01 -13.12
C GLY A 392 16.03 1.30 -13.87
N THR A 393 16.09 -0.03 -13.85
CA THR A 393 17.19 -0.83 -14.44
C THR A 393 17.48 -0.51 -15.91
N THR A 394 16.45 -0.30 -16.74
CA THR A 394 16.65 0.10 -18.15
C THR A 394 17.19 1.51 -18.32
N SER A 395 16.72 2.46 -17.50
CA SER A 395 17.22 3.84 -17.51
C SER A 395 18.69 3.88 -17.12
N LEU A 396 19.09 3.11 -16.10
CA LEU A 396 20.48 2.96 -15.70
C LEU A 396 21.33 2.33 -16.80
N GLN A 397 20.83 1.30 -17.50
CA GLN A 397 21.55 0.73 -18.64
C GLN A 397 21.84 1.79 -19.71
N ALA A 398 20.84 2.60 -20.05
CA ALA A 398 20.99 3.66 -21.04
C ALA A 398 21.94 4.76 -20.56
N PHE A 399 21.88 5.13 -19.28
CA PHE A 399 22.79 6.09 -18.66
C PHE A 399 24.25 5.66 -18.79
N PHE A 400 24.57 4.42 -18.39
CA PHE A 400 25.94 3.91 -18.49
C PHE A 400 26.43 3.76 -19.94
N LYS A 401 25.57 3.30 -20.86
CA LYS A 401 25.91 3.27 -22.30
C LYS A 401 26.20 4.66 -22.86
N CYS A 402 25.42 5.66 -22.46
CA CYS A 402 25.64 7.05 -22.86
C CYS A 402 26.98 7.61 -22.35
N GLY A 403 27.43 7.15 -21.17
CA GLY A 403 28.77 7.45 -20.64
C GLY A 403 29.92 6.65 -21.24
N GLY A 404 29.69 5.86 -22.28
CA GLY A 404 30.73 5.05 -22.94
C GLY A 404 31.04 3.70 -22.27
N TYR A 405 30.25 3.28 -21.28
CA TYR A 405 30.44 1.99 -20.60
C TYR A 405 29.75 0.85 -21.34
N THR A 406 30.37 -0.34 -21.32
CA THR A 406 29.71 -1.58 -21.71
C THR A 406 28.71 -1.98 -20.63
N SER A 407 27.41 -1.88 -20.95
CA SER A 407 26.34 -2.14 -19.97
C SER A 407 25.32 -3.18 -20.44
N TYR A 408 25.14 -4.22 -19.62
CA TYR A 408 24.12 -5.25 -19.80
C TYR A 408 22.90 -5.01 -18.92
N HIS A 409 21.74 -5.46 -19.42
CA HIS A 409 20.47 -5.52 -18.71
C HIS A 409 20.14 -7.00 -18.50
N TYR A 410 18.89 -7.48 -18.62
CA TYR A 410 18.59 -8.91 -18.38
C TYR A 410 19.27 -9.89 -19.36
N THR A 411 19.83 -9.40 -20.48
CA THR A 411 20.67 -10.17 -21.41
C THR A 411 22.14 -9.78 -21.33
N CYS A 412 23.00 -10.78 -21.21
CA CYS A 412 24.45 -10.66 -21.17
C CYS A 412 25.05 -11.21 -22.48
N GLY A 413 25.61 -10.33 -23.32
CA GLY A 413 26.42 -10.71 -24.48
C GLY A 413 25.71 -10.92 -25.82
N ASN A 414 26.49 -11.38 -26.80
CA ASN A 414 26.08 -11.81 -28.14
C ASN A 414 26.60 -13.26 -28.38
N PRO A 415 25.75 -14.27 -28.70
CA PRO A 415 24.29 -14.18 -28.85
C PRO A 415 23.62 -13.72 -27.55
N LYS A 416 22.42 -13.12 -27.68
CA LYS A 416 21.64 -12.62 -26.53
C LYS A 416 21.25 -13.77 -25.61
N ARG A 417 22.09 -14.04 -24.61
CA ARG A 417 21.83 -14.99 -23.52
C ARG A 417 21.31 -14.24 -22.30
N LEU A 418 20.42 -14.83 -21.52
CA LEU A 418 19.98 -14.23 -20.25
C LEU A 418 21.14 -14.22 -19.25
N CYS A 419 21.30 -13.12 -18.51
CA CYS A 419 22.34 -13.02 -17.49
C CYS A 419 22.17 -14.11 -16.42
N SER A 420 20.93 -14.41 -16.04
CA SER A 420 20.59 -15.51 -15.12
C SER A 420 21.20 -16.84 -15.51
N ASP A 421 21.30 -17.13 -16.81
CA ASP A 421 21.69 -18.44 -17.30
C ASP A 421 23.21 -18.59 -17.33
N CYS A 422 23.95 -17.55 -17.70
CA CYS A 422 25.41 -17.56 -17.60
C CYS A 422 25.86 -17.51 -16.15
N ILE A 423 25.11 -16.86 -15.25
CA ILE A 423 25.42 -16.83 -13.82
C ILE A 423 25.27 -18.21 -13.19
N GLN A 424 24.13 -18.88 -13.43
CA GLN A 424 23.93 -20.24 -12.94
C GLN A 424 25.00 -21.20 -13.49
N GLU A 425 25.37 -21.08 -14.77
CA GLU A 425 26.46 -21.90 -15.32
C GLU A 425 27.80 -21.63 -14.64
N SER A 426 28.11 -20.36 -14.34
CA SER A 426 29.35 -19.98 -13.66
C SER A 426 29.45 -20.61 -12.28
N VAL A 427 28.42 -20.43 -11.44
CA VAL A 427 28.39 -20.97 -10.08
C VAL A 427 28.40 -22.49 -10.08
N ARG A 428 27.66 -23.15 -10.99
CA ARG A 428 27.68 -24.62 -11.14
C ARG A 428 29.08 -25.17 -11.47
N ARG A 429 29.96 -24.35 -12.08
CA ARG A 429 31.36 -24.69 -12.38
C ARG A 429 32.34 -24.26 -11.30
N GLY A 430 31.87 -23.74 -10.16
CA GLY A 430 32.74 -23.22 -9.10
C GLY A 430 33.44 -21.91 -9.47
N LEU A 431 32.94 -21.17 -10.45
CA LEU A 431 33.47 -19.86 -10.86
C LEU A 431 32.69 -18.73 -10.18
N PRO A 432 33.27 -17.51 -10.07
CA PRO A 432 32.54 -16.31 -9.66
C PRO A 432 31.27 -16.10 -10.49
N PRO A 433 30.19 -15.49 -9.95
CA PRO A 433 28.88 -15.43 -10.61
C PRO A 433 28.88 -14.94 -12.07
N LEU A 434 29.74 -14.00 -12.47
CA LEU A 434 29.80 -13.50 -13.86
C LEU A 434 30.92 -14.17 -14.70
N GLY A 435 31.63 -15.18 -14.18
CA GLY A 435 32.82 -15.76 -14.80
C GLY A 435 32.60 -16.44 -16.16
N ARG A 436 31.37 -16.77 -16.52
CA ARG A 436 30.95 -17.28 -17.85
C ARG A 436 30.02 -16.33 -18.59
N CYS A 437 29.72 -15.17 -18.01
CA CYS A 437 29.02 -14.11 -18.70
C CYS A 437 30.03 -13.31 -19.55
N ASN A 438 29.56 -12.64 -20.60
CA ASN A 438 30.42 -11.72 -21.32
C ASN A 438 30.85 -10.58 -20.38
N GLU A 439 32.10 -10.14 -20.52
CA GLU A 439 32.65 -9.04 -19.74
C GLU A 439 31.91 -7.74 -20.07
N ALA A 440 31.53 -7.02 -19.03
CA ALA A 440 30.93 -5.70 -19.13
C ALA A 440 31.35 -4.87 -17.92
N ASP A 441 31.36 -3.56 -18.12
CA ASP A 441 31.61 -2.63 -17.03
C ASP A 441 30.45 -2.61 -16.05
N VAL A 442 29.22 -2.80 -16.54
CA VAL A 442 27.99 -2.61 -15.76
C VAL A 442 26.94 -3.69 -16.02
N TYR A 443 26.38 -4.24 -14.94
CA TYR A 443 25.27 -5.20 -14.97
C TYR A 443 24.05 -4.61 -14.25
N THR A 444 23.08 -4.12 -15.02
CA THR A 444 21.94 -3.33 -14.50
C THR A 444 20.69 -4.14 -14.16
N GLN A 445 20.57 -5.37 -14.65
CA GLN A 445 19.54 -6.32 -14.25
C GLN A 445 20.05 -7.74 -14.47
N LEU A 446 19.93 -8.61 -13.47
CA LEU A 446 20.50 -9.97 -13.52
C LEU A 446 19.45 -11.07 -13.62
N ASP A 447 18.19 -10.74 -13.30
CA ASP A 447 17.09 -11.70 -13.26
C ASP A 447 16.45 -11.97 -14.63
N ASN A 448 15.71 -13.08 -14.70
CA ASN A 448 14.83 -13.42 -15.83
C ASN A 448 13.34 -13.38 -15.45
N GLY A 449 13.00 -12.72 -14.33
CA GLY A 449 11.65 -12.69 -13.76
C GLY A 449 11.17 -13.98 -13.09
N ARG A 450 12.03 -15.00 -12.97
CA ARG A 450 11.80 -16.25 -12.21
C ARG A 450 12.98 -16.63 -11.31
N TYR A 451 14.20 -16.25 -11.68
CA TYR A 451 15.39 -16.44 -10.87
C TYR A 451 16.10 -15.09 -10.73
N PHE A 452 16.51 -14.77 -9.50
CA PHE A 452 17.06 -13.47 -9.10
C PHE A 452 18.46 -13.66 -8.52
N PRO A 453 19.49 -13.85 -9.37
CA PRO A 453 20.85 -14.09 -8.90
C PRO A 453 21.35 -13.04 -7.90
N GLN A 454 20.93 -11.79 -8.06
CA GLN A 454 21.32 -10.69 -7.16
C GLN A 454 20.76 -10.82 -5.73
N ILE A 455 19.86 -11.78 -5.49
CA ILE A 455 19.28 -12.09 -4.18
C ILE A 455 19.76 -13.47 -3.72
N GLU A 456 19.69 -14.45 -4.61
CA GLU A 456 20.01 -15.85 -4.31
C GLU A 456 21.52 -16.09 -4.15
N LEU A 457 22.34 -15.35 -4.88
CA LEU A 457 23.81 -15.51 -4.92
C LEU A 457 24.52 -14.29 -4.35
N LEU A 458 23.88 -13.60 -3.41
CA LEU A 458 24.34 -12.32 -2.91
C LEU A 458 25.74 -12.44 -2.27
N GLU A 459 26.00 -13.45 -1.44
CA GLU A 459 27.29 -13.68 -0.82
C GLU A 459 28.36 -14.09 -1.86
N GLU A 460 27.99 -14.85 -2.88
CA GLU A 460 28.89 -15.26 -3.98
C GLU A 460 29.33 -14.06 -4.81
N PHE A 461 28.47 -13.05 -5.02
CA PHE A 461 28.87 -11.82 -5.67
C PHE A 461 29.94 -11.06 -4.87
N PHE A 462 29.78 -10.94 -3.56
CA PHE A 462 30.75 -10.26 -2.69
C PHE A 462 32.07 -11.02 -2.59
N LYS A 463 32.03 -12.35 -2.55
CA LYS A 463 33.25 -13.18 -2.53
C LYS A 463 33.96 -13.19 -3.88
N GLY A 464 33.19 -13.27 -4.97
CA GLY A 464 33.72 -13.41 -6.33
C GLY A 464 34.31 -12.14 -6.91
N TYR A 465 33.91 -10.97 -6.39
CA TYR A 465 34.32 -9.66 -6.92
C TYR A 465 34.73 -8.69 -5.79
N PRO A 466 35.86 -8.94 -5.09
CA PRO A 466 36.23 -8.25 -3.84
C PRO A 466 36.43 -6.73 -3.95
N GLN A 467 36.51 -6.20 -5.17
CA GLN A 467 36.63 -4.77 -5.46
C GLN A 467 35.48 -4.24 -6.31
N ALA A 468 34.38 -4.98 -6.48
CA ALA A 468 33.25 -4.46 -7.25
C ALA A 468 32.60 -3.26 -6.55
N THR A 469 32.01 -2.38 -7.36
CA THR A 469 31.03 -1.42 -6.87
C THR A 469 29.65 -2.02 -7.05
N PHE A 470 28.93 -2.17 -5.95
CA PHE A 470 27.52 -2.51 -5.98
C PHE A 470 26.68 -1.26 -6.00
N PHE A 471 25.52 -1.31 -6.67
CA PHE A 471 24.51 -0.29 -6.49
C PHE A 471 23.15 -0.89 -6.20
N LEU A 472 22.38 -0.19 -5.38
CA LEU A 472 21.06 -0.60 -4.91
C LEU A 472 20.06 0.49 -5.24
N THR A 473 19.07 0.16 -6.06
CA THR A 473 18.06 1.12 -6.49
C THR A 473 16.87 1.15 -5.54
N PHE A 474 16.38 2.35 -5.28
CA PHE A 474 15.22 2.65 -4.45
C PHE A 474 14.12 3.29 -5.30
N ARG A 475 12.90 3.11 -4.84
CA ARG A 475 11.67 3.64 -5.42
C ARG A 475 10.60 3.64 -4.32
N ASN A 476 9.61 4.52 -4.38
CA ASN A 476 8.45 4.39 -3.50
C ASN A 476 7.81 2.99 -3.66
N MET A 477 7.55 2.31 -2.54
CA MET A 477 7.12 0.91 -2.55
C MET A 477 5.77 0.69 -3.23
N GLU A 478 4.85 1.66 -3.14
CA GLU A 478 3.57 1.63 -3.84
C GLU A 478 3.80 1.75 -5.36
N ASN A 479 4.58 2.75 -5.78
CA ASN A 479 4.90 2.94 -7.18
C ASN A 479 5.61 1.72 -7.78
N TRP A 480 6.52 1.10 -7.03
CA TRP A 480 7.20 -0.12 -7.45
C TRP A 480 6.23 -1.30 -7.54
N TYR A 481 5.44 -1.57 -6.50
CA TYR A 481 4.45 -2.65 -6.49
C TYR A 481 3.44 -2.53 -7.64
N GLN A 482 2.94 -1.32 -7.90
CA GLN A 482 2.08 -1.05 -9.05
C GLN A 482 2.81 -1.29 -10.38
N SER A 483 4.10 -0.94 -10.47
CA SER A 483 4.89 -1.20 -11.67
C SER A 483 5.10 -2.70 -11.95
N LEU A 484 5.24 -3.52 -10.90
CA LEU A 484 5.27 -4.97 -11.01
C LEU A 484 3.91 -5.53 -11.43
N SER A 485 2.83 -5.03 -10.82
CA SER A 485 1.45 -5.52 -11.03
C SER A 485 0.92 -5.21 -12.43
N ASN A 486 1.36 -4.11 -13.02
CA ASN A 486 0.96 -3.68 -14.36
C ASN A 486 1.87 -4.19 -15.48
N TRP A 487 2.88 -5.00 -15.17
CA TRP A 487 3.81 -5.54 -16.17
C TRP A 487 3.58 -7.05 -16.40
N PRO A 488 3.50 -7.54 -17.65
CA PRO A 488 3.61 -6.78 -18.88
C PRO A 488 2.33 -6.00 -19.21
N PRO A 489 2.43 -4.92 -19.99
CA PRO A 489 1.31 -4.04 -20.29
C PRO A 489 0.22 -4.72 -21.14
N ASN A 490 0.55 -5.80 -21.85
CA ASN A 490 -0.39 -6.54 -22.67
C ASN A 490 -0.69 -7.91 -22.02
N ARG A 491 -1.89 -8.05 -21.44
CA ARG A 491 -2.30 -9.17 -20.57
C ARG A 491 -2.57 -10.49 -21.31
N THR A 492 -2.39 -10.52 -22.62
CA THR A 492 -2.90 -11.63 -23.45
C THR A 492 -2.06 -12.90 -23.40
N LYS A 493 -0.81 -12.89 -22.90
CA LYS A 493 0.04 -14.10 -22.83
C LYS A 493 0.93 -14.26 -21.59
N HIS A 494 1.02 -13.25 -20.74
CA HIS A 494 2.01 -13.24 -19.67
C HIS A 494 1.43 -12.73 -18.35
N TYR A 495 1.60 -13.53 -17.30
CA TYR A 495 1.20 -13.14 -15.95
C TYR A 495 1.93 -11.88 -15.48
N PRO A 496 1.25 -11.03 -14.67
CA PRO A 496 1.87 -9.93 -13.96
C PRO A 496 3.17 -10.34 -13.26
N LEU A 497 4.14 -9.44 -13.17
CA LEU A 497 5.42 -9.76 -12.52
C LEU A 497 5.20 -10.15 -11.05
N THR A 498 4.24 -9.52 -10.36
CA THR A 498 3.82 -9.93 -9.01
C THR A 498 3.34 -11.38 -8.94
N LYS A 499 2.61 -11.87 -9.95
CA LYS A 499 2.17 -13.27 -10.03
C LYS A 499 3.33 -14.23 -10.28
N ARG A 500 4.39 -13.78 -10.98
CA ARG A 500 5.61 -14.59 -11.16
C ARG A 500 6.39 -14.71 -9.85
N PHE A 501 6.46 -13.63 -9.07
CA PHE A 501 7.10 -13.62 -7.76
C PHE A 501 6.37 -14.57 -6.81
N LEU A 502 5.03 -14.49 -6.75
CA LEU A 502 4.19 -15.41 -6.00
C LEU A 502 4.43 -16.88 -6.35
N GLY A 503 4.68 -17.18 -7.63
CA GLY A 503 4.95 -18.55 -8.08
C GLY A 503 6.37 -19.05 -7.82
N THR A 504 7.27 -18.22 -7.28
CA THR A 504 8.69 -18.49 -7.14
C THR A 504 9.09 -18.52 -5.67
N ASN A 505 9.96 -19.45 -5.28
CA ASN A 505 10.59 -19.42 -3.95
C ASN A 505 11.85 -18.56 -4.02
N ILE A 506 11.76 -17.30 -3.61
CA ILE A 506 12.88 -16.36 -3.61
C ILE A 506 13.38 -16.21 -2.17
N THR A 507 14.69 -16.11 -1.96
CA THR A 507 15.25 -15.91 -0.62
C THR A 507 14.62 -14.69 0.06
N GLY A 508 13.96 -14.94 1.19
CA GLY A 508 13.21 -13.92 1.96
C GLY A 508 11.79 -13.62 1.46
N LEU A 509 11.35 -14.21 0.35
CA LEU A 509 9.98 -14.17 -0.17
C LEU A 509 9.56 -15.59 -0.61
N PRO A 510 9.11 -16.44 0.33
CA PRO A 510 8.62 -17.77 0.02
C PRO A 510 7.52 -17.76 -1.03
N LYS A 511 7.38 -18.89 -1.73
CA LYS A 511 6.27 -19.09 -2.66
C LYS A 511 4.93 -18.78 -1.95
N ASP A 512 4.03 -18.16 -2.69
CA ASP A 512 2.70 -17.75 -2.25
C ASP A 512 2.68 -16.61 -1.21
N LEU A 513 3.85 -16.10 -0.79
CA LEU A 513 4.01 -14.85 -0.05
C LEU A 513 4.29 -13.69 -1.03
N GLY A 514 3.78 -12.49 -0.74
CA GLY A 514 3.87 -11.34 -1.67
C GLY A 514 2.60 -11.10 -2.48
N ASN A 515 1.43 -11.36 -1.90
CA ASN A 515 0.16 -11.03 -2.54
C ASN A 515 -0.26 -9.57 -2.32
N ASP A 516 0.43 -8.85 -1.44
CA ASP A 516 0.18 -7.46 -1.11
C ASP A 516 1.49 -6.65 -1.00
N ILE A 517 1.33 -5.33 -0.92
CA ILE A 517 2.43 -4.37 -0.79
C ILE A 517 3.21 -4.52 0.52
N SER A 518 2.57 -4.96 1.61
CA SER A 518 3.21 -5.09 2.93
C SER A 518 4.24 -6.21 2.91
N ALA A 519 3.91 -7.37 2.35
CA ALA A 519 4.83 -8.48 2.16
C ALA A 519 6.01 -8.08 1.26
N PHE A 520 5.76 -7.39 0.15
CA PHE A 520 6.83 -6.85 -0.72
C PHE A 520 7.71 -5.81 0.00
N SER A 521 7.11 -4.96 0.83
CA SER A 521 7.83 -3.94 1.62
C SER A 521 8.73 -4.57 2.67
N THR A 522 8.21 -5.58 3.37
CA THR A 522 8.96 -6.37 4.36
C THR A 522 10.15 -7.04 3.69
N TRP A 523 9.91 -7.74 2.58
CA TRP A 523 10.94 -8.44 1.84
C TRP A 523 12.02 -7.49 1.29
N HIS A 524 11.61 -6.38 0.66
CA HIS A 524 12.53 -5.34 0.20
C HIS A 524 13.39 -4.81 1.35
N CYS A 525 12.79 -4.45 2.49
CA CYS A 525 13.52 -3.92 3.63
C CYS A 525 14.54 -4.95 4.17
N ASN A 526 14.18 -6.23 4.21
CA ASN A 526 15.09 -7.30 4.62
C ASN A 526 16.26 -7.46 3.64
N HIS A 527 16.02 -7.37 2.33
CA HIS A 527 17.07 -7.38 1.32
C HIS A 527 18.03 -6.20 1.48
N VAL A 528 17.50 -4.97 1.65
CA VAL A 528 18.31 -3.76 1.90
C VAL A 528 19.19 -3.94 3.15
N LYS A 529 18.63 -4.46 4.24
CA LYS A 529 19.40 -4.74 5.47
C LYS A 529 20.50 -5.76 5.23
N ARG A 530 20.21 -6.84 4.49
CA ARG A 530 21.20 -7.87 4.14
C ARG A 530 22.34 -7.30 3.28
N VAL A 531 22.04 -6.53 2.24
CA VAL A 531 23.05 -5.87 1.40
C VAL A 531 23.93 -4.93 2.22
N ARG A 532 23.33 -4.05 3.04
CA ARG A 532 24.08 -3.11 3.90
C ARG A 532 24.96 -3.84 4.92
N SER A 533 24.45 -4.92 5.52
CA SER A 533 25.21 -5.76 6.44
C SER A 533 26.41 -6.42 5.75
N LEU A 534 26.22 -6.98 4.55
CA LEU A 534 27.33 -7.55 3.79
C LEU A 534 28.37 -6.49 3.43
N ILE A 535 27.99 -5.33 2.92
CA ILE A 535 28.95 -4.24 2.63
C ILE A 535 29.78 -3.87 3.85
N SER A 536 29.15 -3.80 5.04
CA SER A 536 29.89 -3.50 6.27
C SER A 536 30.94 -4.55 6.64
N ASN A 537 30.76 -5.80 6.20
CA ASN A 537 31.72 -6.89 6.41
C ASN A 537 32.81 -6.96 5.33
N TYR A 538 32.67 -6.23 4.22
CA TYR A 538 33.66 -6.22 3.14
C TYR A 538 34.01 -4.79 2.73
N PRO A 539 34.87 -4.08 3.50
CA PRO A 539 35.17 -2.66 3.31
C PRO A 539 35.88 -2.33 1.99
N SER A 540 36.38 -3.32 1.25
CA SER A 540 36.94 -3.15 -0.09
C SER A 540 35.88 -2.92 -1.17
N HIS A 541 34.61 -3.23 -0.90
CA HIS A 541 33.50 -2.95 -1.81
C HIS A 541 32.99 -1.53 -1.60
N SER A 542 32.45 -0.97 -2.69
CA SER A 542 31.69 0.27 -2.64
C SER A 542 30.20 -0.02 -2.82
N LEU A 543 29.34 0.71 -2.11
CA LEU A 543 27.89 0.69 -2.32
C LEU A 543 27.43 2.07 -2.76
N VAL A 544 26.69 2.14 -3.87
CA VAL A 544 25.97 3.35 -4.29
C VAL A 544 24.47 3.09 -4.17
N GLU A 545 23.79 3.80 -3.29
CA GLU A 545 22.34 3.74 -3.20
C GLU A 545 21.72 4.83 -4.09
N ILE A 546 20.72 4.48 -4.90
CA ILE A 546 20.17 5.35 -5.95
C ILE A 546 18.64 5.38 -5.82
N ASP A 547 18.06 6.50 -5.40
CA ASP A 547 16.62 6.70 -5.52
C ASP A 547 16.27 7.18 -6.93
N ILE A 548 15.62 6.32 -7.71
CA ILE A 548 15.30 6.62 -9.12
C ILE A 548 14.13 7.60 -9.28
N GLU A 549 13.41 7.90 -8.20
CA GLU A 549 12.31 8.88 -8.18
C GLU A 549 12.73 10.25 -7.62
N ASP A 550 13.96 10.36 -7.07
CA ASP A 550 14.51 11.64 -6.65
C ASP A 550 14.73 12.56 -7.88
N PRO A 551 14.15 13.78 -7.91
CA PRO A 551 14.31 14.69 -9.04
C PRO A 551 15.77 15.12 -9.30
N THR A 552 16.65 14.98 -8.32
CA THR A 552 18.08 15.32 -8.38
C THR A 552 18.97 14.12 -8.72
N VAL A 553 18.40 12.92 -8.93
CA VAL A 553 19.17 11.70 -9.16
C VAL A 553 20.13 11.79 -10.35
N GLY A 554 19.79 12.56 -11.38
CA GLY A 554 20.68 12.82 -12.52
C GLY A 554 21.96 13.56 -12.12
N ASP A 555 21.86 14.57 -11.26
CA ASP A 555 23.01 15.31 -10.73
C ASP A 555 23.86 14.40 -9.83
N TYR A 556 23.21 13.60 -8.97
CA TYR A 556 23.90 12.64 -8.10
C TYR A 556 24.69 11.59 -8.90
N LEU A 557 24.06 10.95 -9.89
CA LEU A 557 24.74 9.97 -10.74
C LEU A 557 25.88 10.60 -11.55
N ALA A 558 25.70 11.83 -12.04
CA ALA A 558 26.75 12.55 -12.75
C ALA A 558 27.97 12.81 -11.85
N LYS A 559 27.71 13.23 -10.60
CA LYS A 559 28.74 13.45 -9.60
C LYS A 559 29.47 12.16 -9.23
N VAL A 560 28.74 11.06 -9.02
CA VAL A 560 29.34 9.80 -8.55
C VAL A 560 30.11 9.08 -9.66
N PHE A 561 29.54 9.00 -10.87
CA PHE A 561 30.09 8.19 -11.97
C PHE A 561 30.84 8.99 -13.04
N GLY A 562 30.66 10.31 -13.12
CA GLY A 562 31.32 11.14 -14.13
C GLY A 562 30.67 11.11 -15.50
N ILE A 563 29.41 10.69 -15.55
CA ILE A 563 28.61 10.63 -16.76
C ILE A 563 27.67 11.83 -16.76
N GLY A 564 27.59 12.59 -17.85
CA GLY A 564 26.73 13.78 -17.91
C GLY A 564 25.28 13.48 -17.52
N LYS A 565 24.65 14.32 -16.69
CA LYS A 565 23.27 14.10 -16.20
C LYS A 565 22.22 13.96 -17.31
N SER A 566 22.47 14.55 -18.47
CA SER A 566 21.64 14.42 -19.68
C SER A 566 21.57 12.98 -20.20
N CYS A 567 22.50 12.11 -19.81
CA CYS A 567 22.46 10.69 -20.14
C CYS A 567 21.34 9.93 -19.42
N LEU A 568 20.80 10.48 -18.33
CA LEU A 568 19.72 9.82 -17.59
C LEU A 568 18.37 10.13 -18.25
N GLY A 569 18.01 9.30 -19.23
CA GLY A 569 16.71 9.36 -19.88
C GLY A 569 15.62 8.59 -19.10
N ARG A 570 14.39 9.10 -19.10
CA ARG A 570 13.21 8.33 -18.66
C ARG A 570 12.84 7.31 -19.74
N LYS A 571 13.39 6.08 -19.63
CA LYS A 571 13.04 4.96 -20.52
C LYS A 571 12.13 3.96 -19.79
N ASN A 572 11.29 3.23 -20.55
CA ASN A 572 10.33 2.26 -20.02
C ASN A 572 9.34 2.81 -18.99
N VAL A 573 9.00 4.10 -19.11
CA VAL A 573 7.89 4.71 -18.39
C VAL A 573 6.58 4.13 -18.94
N HIS A 574 5.62 3.84 -18.07
CA HIS A 574 4.29 3.43 -18.53
C HIS A 574 3.71 4.57 -19.37
N ALA A 575 3.34 4.33 -20.64
CA ALA A 575 3.03 5.38 -21.61
C ALA A 575 1.95 6.38 -21.15
N GLN A 576 1.08 5.98 -20.21
CA GLN A 576 0.09 6.86 -19.57
C GLN A 576 0.69 7.94 -18.64
N GLN A 577 2.00 7.92 -18.35
CA GLN A 577 2.69 8.90 -17.50
C GLN A 577 3.56 9.89 -18.29
N LEU A 578 3.68 9.74 -19.61
CA LEU A 578 4.36 10.72 -20.45
C LEU A 578 3.36 11.84 -20.79
N GLN A 579 3.16 12.77 -19.86
CA GLN A 579 2.77 14.12 -20.26
C GLN A 579 3.94 14.69 -21.08
N PRO A 580 3.72 15.30 -22.25
CA PRO A 580 4.78 16.01 -22.95
C PRO A 580 5.22 17.16 -22.04
N ASP A 581 6.41 17.05 -21.45
CA ASP A 581 6.94 18.09 -20.57
C ASP A 581 7.04 19.41 -21.34
N ARG A 582 6.19 20.35 -20.92
CA ARG A 582 6.22 21.78 -21.21
C ARG A 582 7.38 22.44 -20.46
N PHE A 583 8.62 21.96 -20.63
CA PHE A 583 9.81 22.65 -20.11
C PHE A 583 11.02 22.42 -21.03
N LEU A 584 11.29 23.45 -21.83
CA LEU A 584 12.51 23.86 -22.55
C LEU A 584 12.23 24.29 -24.00
N THR A 585 11.36 25.27 -24.17
CA THR A 585 11.57 26.33 -25.17
C THR A 585 11.97 27.60 -24.42
N GLN A 586 13.21 27.63 -23.94
CA GLN A 586 13.85 28.93 -23.70
C GLN A 586 14.04 29.57 -25.08
N ASN A 587 13.37 30.71 -25.27
CA ASN A 587 13.64 31.64 -26.35
C ASN A 587 15.15 31.92 -26.40
N ILE A 588 15.81 31.42 -27.44
CA ILE A 588 17.09 31.95 -27.88
C ILE A 588 16.76 33.28 -28.57
N PRO A 589 17.25 34.43 -28.09
CA PRO A 589 17.14 35.67 -28.84
C PRO A 589 17.91 35.52 -30.15
N GLN A 590 17.21 35.61 -31.28
CA GLN A 590 17.83 35.89 -32.58
C GLN A 590 18.41 37.31 -32.51
N ASN A 591 19.65 37.43 -32.07
CA ASN A 591 20.48 38.61 -32.31
C ASN A 591 21.94 38.21 -32.13
N TYR A 592 22.56 37.73 -33.20
CA TYR A 592 23.98 37.92 -33.56
C TYR A 592 24.17 37.34 -34.97
N MET A 593 23.77 38.09 -35.99
CA MET A 593 24.43 38.01 -37.30
C MET A 593 25.34 39.24 -37.39
N VAL A 594 26.64 39.03 -37.17
CA VAL A 594 27.67 39.95 -37.64
C VAL A 594 28.80 39.11 -38.26
N GLY A 595 28.85 39.16 -39.59
CA GLY A 595 30.06 39.20 -40.41
C GLY A 595 31.11 38.11 -40.24
N SER A 596 31.11 37.15 -41.16
CA SER A 596 32.36 36.61 -41.70
C SER A 596 32.47 37.01 -43.17
N GLN A 597 33.37 37.95 -43.43
CA GLN A 597 33.85 38.32 -44.74
C GLN A 597 34.49 37.11 -45.43
N SER A 598 34.27 37.03 -46.74
CA SER A 598 35.12 36.25 -47.64
C SER A 598 36.52 36.83 -47.66
N PHE A 599 37.54 35.98 -47.64
CA PHE A 599 38.77 36.19 -48.42
C PHE A 599 39.39 34.84 -48.78
N ARG A 600 39.91 34.84 -50.00
CA ARG A 600 40.61 33.84 -50.82
C ARG A 600 41.38 32.72 -50.11
#